data_AF-A0AAV4HHD8-F1
#
_entry.id   AF-A0AAV4HHD8-F1
#
_cell.length_a   1.000
_cell.length_b   1.000
_cell.length_c   1.000
_cell.angle_alpha   90.00
_cell.angle_beta   90.00
_cell.angle_gamma   90.00
#
_symmetry.space_group_name_H-M   'P 1'
#
loop_
_entity.id
_entity.type
_entity.pdbx_description
1 polymer ?
#
loop_
_entity_poly.entity_id
_entity_poly.type
_entity_poly.pdbx_seq_one_letter_code
_entity_poly.pdbx_strand_id
1 'polypeptide(L)'
;MAAGVSISETQALMSVHSLVLGLLFMASIGAGNLFSEKPVACEKGCTCINYQGKYLMNCTVRFISPRISSLMLDVDTARNKHVGGADFRCSRDQDDVPAPVSALWDGALAGLSELRELIFTDCNLKRIEGSALRGLESLQLLVITGASISVLDDNLFAYTPAVRQLQVVHSGLTLVPALCKTGSNLRVLNFSSNALSSFDAAGVRCTGPGAGGSR
;
A
#
# COMPACT_ATOMS: atom_id res chain seq x y z
N MET A 1 78.17 -48.27 4.75
CA MET A 1 78.66 -47.38 5.83
C MET A 1 78.04 -46.02 5.57
N ALA A 2 76.81 -45.81 6.06
CA ALA A 2 76.47 -44.92 7.19
C ALA A 2 76.73 -43.44 6.81
N ALA A 3 75.77 -42.73 6.18
CA ALA A 3 74.49 -42.21 6.69
C ALA A 3 74.67 -41.20 7.83
N GLY A 4 74.51 -39.92 7.47
CA GLY A 4 74.46 -38.78 8.38
C GLY A 4 73.01 -38.35 8.68
N VAL A 5 72.77 -38.14 9.97
CA VAL A 5 71.97 -37.09 10.63
C VAL A 5 70.51 -36.86 10.21
N SER A 6 69.57 -37.15 11.13
CA SER A 6 68.84 -36.09 11.86
C SER A 6 68.03 -36.67 13.02
N ILE A 7 68.12 -35.97 14.16
CA ILE A 7 67.44 -36.21 15.43
C ILE A 7 65.96 -35.80 15.27
N SER A 8 65.02 -36.69 15.62
CA SER A 8 63.59 -36.36 15.76
C SER A 8 63.20 -36.54 17.22
N GLU A 9 62.85 -35.43 17.85
CA GLU A 9 62.38 -35.35 19.23
C GLU A 9 61.03 -36.06 19.40
N THR A 10 61.05 -37.02 20.31
CA THR A 10 59.90 -37.65 20.95
C THR A 10 59.08 -36.63 21.75
N GLN A 11 57.76 -36.88 21.86
CA GLN A 11 56.80 -36.32 22.83
C GLN A 11 55.95 -35.09 22.39
N ALA A 12 54.97 -35.33 21.52
CA ALA A 12 53.79 -34.45 21.39
C ALA A 12 52.50 -35.23 21.00
N LEU A 13 52.37 -36.49 21.44
CA LEU A 13 51.38 -37.45 20.93
C LEU A 13 50.09 -37.58 21.76
N MET A 14 49.75 -36.64 22.66
CA MET A 14 48.59 -36.78 23.56
C MET A 14 47.72 -35.51 23.77
N SER A 15 47.67 -34.55 22.84
CA SER A 15 46.70 -33.43 22.98
C SER A 15 45.86 -33.06 21.73
N VAL A 16 46.02 -33.74 20.60
CA VAL A 16 45.29 -33.36 19.37
C VAL A 16 43.93 -34.07 19.22
N HIS A 17 43.64 -35.11 20.02
CA HIS A 17 42.37 -35.85 19.93
C HIS A 17 41.16 -35.21 20.62
N SER A 18 41.35 -34.20 21.48
CA SER A 18 40.22 -33.52 22.17
C SER A 18 39.81 -32.19 21.53
N LEU A 19 40.53 -31.69 20.52
CA LEU A 19 40.17 -30.47 19.80
C LEU A 19 39.39 -30.73 18.49
N VAL A 20 39.40 -31.96 17.98
CA VAL A 20 38.72 -32.32 16.73
C VAL A 20 37.24 -32.71 16.93
N LEU A 21 36.82 -33.08 18.15
CA LEU A 21 35.40 -33.32 18.45
C LEU A 21 34.58 -32.05 18.76
N GLY A 22 35.22 -30.90 18.96
CA GLY A 22 34.55 -29.62 19.21
C GLY A 22 34.16 -28.84 17.94
N LEU A 23 34.68 -29.23 16.78
CA LEU A 23 34.44 -28.53 15.50
C LEU A 23 33.40 -29.22 14.59
N LEU A 24 32.74 -30.29 15.08
CA LEU A 24 31.69 -30.99 14.35
C LEU A 24 30.25 -30.66 14.83
N PHE A 25 30.06 -29.66 15.70
CA PHE A 25 28.75 -29.38 16.31
C PHE A 25 28.09 -28.03 15.98
N MET A 26 28.52 -27.29 14.94
CA MET A 26 27.79 -26.10 14.48
C MET A 26 27.84 -25.86 12.96
N ALA A 27 27.60 -26.90 12.16
CA ALA A 27 27.43 -26.75 10.71
C ALA A 27 26.25 -27.58 10.20
N SER A 28 25.04 -27.21 10.61
CA SER A 28 23.81 -27.49 9.85
C SER A 28 22.65 -26.63 10.37
N ILE A 29 22.91 -25.33 10.57
CA ILE A 29 21.84 -24.36 10.32
C ILE A 29 21.82 -24.25 8.80
N GLY A 30 20.80 -24.83 8.18
CA GLY A 30 20.59 -24.68 6.74
C GLY A 30 20.74 -23.22 6.38
N ALA A 31 21.44 -22.95 5.29
CA ALA A 31 21.37 -21.67 4.58
C ALA A 31 19.94 -21.53 4.01
N GLY A 32 18.94 -21.41 4.90
CA GLY A 32 17.81 -20.58 4.60
C GLY A 32 18.42 -19.22 4.33
N ASN A 33 18.32 -18.78 3.08
CA ASN A 33 18.52 -17.38 2.74
C ASN A 33 17.71 -16.57 3.77
N LEU A 34 18.37 -16.03 4.81
CA LEU A 34 17.84 -14.84 5.45
C LEU A 34 17.97 -13.80 4.36
N PHE A 35 16.92 -13.70 3.55
CA PHE A 35 16.63 -12.50 2.80
C PHE A 35 16.70 -11.38 3.82
N SER A 36 17.83 -10.68 3.85
CA SER A 36 17.87 -9.32 4.36
C SER A 36 17.09 -8.51 3.32
N GLU A 37 15.77 -8.65 3.35
CA GLU A 37 14.89 -7.69 2.70
C GLU A 37 15.20 -6.36 3.35
N LYS A 38 15.93 -5.52 2.63
CA LYS A 38 16.11 -4.12 3.02
C LYS A 38 14.69 -3.58 3.29
N PRO A 39 14.45 -2.94 4.45
CA PRO A 39 13.12 -2.43 4.80
C PRO A 39 12.56 -1.57 3.67
N VAL A 40 11.25 -1.61 3.45
CA VAL A 40 10.54 -0.62 2.63
C VAL A 40 11.08 0.75 3.00
N ALA A 41 11.67 1.46 2.03
CA ALA A 41 12.17 2.81 2.27
C ALA A 41 10.96 3.69 2.52
N CYS A 42 10.69 4.01 3.79
CA CYS A 42 9.51 4.78 4.14
C CYS A 42 9.67 6.22 3.65
N GLU A 43 8.65 6.71 2.96
CA GLU A 43 8.62 8.06 2.42
C GLU A 43 8.67 9.12 3.55
N LYS A 44 9.24 10.29 3.26
CA LYS A 44 9.32 11.36 4.26
C LYS A 44 7.92 11.86 4.62
N GLY A 45 7.65 12.00 5.93
CA GLY A 45 6.31 12.32 6.43
C GLY A 45 5.41 11.09 6.58
N CYS A 46 5.93 9.90 6.30
CA CYS A 46 5.24 8.64 6.53
C CYS A 46 5.93 7.79 7.60
N THR A 47 5.15 6.94 8.24
CA THR A 47 5.58 5.88 9.14
C THR A 47 5.15 4.55 8.57
N CYS A 48 6.06 3.58 8.51
CA CYS A 48 5.82 2.30 7.89
C CYS A 48 5.98 1.20 8.93
N ILE A 49 4.90 0.47 9.20
CA ILE A 49 4.85 -0.56 10.25
C ILE A 49 4.67 -1.92 9.57
N ASN A 50 5.55 -2.87 9.86
CA ASN A 50 5.42 -4.24 9.38
C ASN A 50 4.48 -5.04 10.31
N TYR A 51 3.40 -5.55 9.74
CA TYR A 51 2.49 -6.53 10.34
C TYR A 51 2.61 -7.85 9.58
N GLN A 52 3.38 -8.79 10.12
CA GLN A 52 3.51 -10.17 9.60
C GLN A 52 3.88 -10.24 8.10
N GLY A 53 4.77 -9.36 7.64
CA GLY A 53 5.22 -9.32 6.24
C GLY A 53 4.43 -8.39 5.33
N LYS A 54 3.38 -7.71 5.85
CA LYS A 54 2.72 -6.60 5.15
C LYS A 54 2.98 -5.28 5.86
N TYR A 55 3.29 -4.26 5.09
CA TYR A 55 3.51 -2.92 5.60
C TYR A 55 2.23 -2.09 5.57
N LEU A 56 1.95 -1.39 6.66
CA LEU A 56 1.00 -0.30 6.74
C LEU A 56 1.77 1.01 6.67
N MET A 57 1.43 1.86 5.70
CA MET A 57 2.05 3.16 5.49
C MET A 57 1.09 4.27 5.94
N ASN A 58 1.46 5.00 7.00
CA ASN A 58 0.69 6.10 7.54
C ASN A 58 1.43 7.42 7.30
N CYS A 59 0.88 8.27 6.44
CA CYS A 59 1.46 9.52 6.00
C CYS A 59 0.70 10.71 6.58
N THR A 60 1.42 11.64 7.19
CA THR A 60 0.89 12.95 7.58
C THR A 60 1.59 14.01 6.74
N VAL A 61 0.86 14.55 5.77
CA VAL A 61 1.37 15.52 4.78
C VAL A 61 0.51 16.78 4.80
N ARG A 62 0.97 17.90 4.24
CA ARG A 62 0.12 19.09 4.16
C ARG A 62 -0.91 19.00 3.02
N PHE A 63 -0.50 18.39 1.90
CA PHE A 63 -1.33 18.10 0.72
C PHE A 63 -0.63 17.07 -0.15
N ILE A 64 -1.38 16.49 -1.09
CA ILE A 64 -0.87 15.54 -2.07
C ILE A 64 -0.69 16.27 -3.39
N SER A 65 0.52 16.25 -3.97
CA SER A 65 0.79 16.95 -5.23
C SER A 65 1.87 16.25 -6.04
N PRO A 66 1.77 16.28 -7.38
CA PRO A 66 2.78 15.72 -8.28
C PRO A 66 4.14 16.43 -8.19
N ARG A 67 4.19 17.64 -7.61
CA ARG A 67 5.42 18.45 -7.52
C ARG A 67 6.24 18.21 -6.25
N ILE A 68 5.75 17.38 -5.32
CA ILE A 68 6.50 17.06 -4.13
C ILE A 68 7.30 15.79 -4.42
N SER A 69 8.62 15.91 -4.55
CA SER A 69 9.55 14.79 -4.74
C SER A 69 9.53 13.78 -3.58
N SER A 70 8.80 14.07 -2.51
CA SER A 70 8.63 13.23 -1.31
C SER A 70 7.27 12.53 -1.26
N LEU A 71 6.59 12.36 -2.39
CA LEU A 71 5.52 11.36 -2.50
C LEU A 71 5.74 10.54 -3.78
N MET A 72 7.00 10.19 -4.04
CA MET A 72 7.35 9.31 -5.15
C MET A 72 7.09 7.85 -4.71
N LEU A 73 5.81 7.49 -4.58
CA LEU A 73 5.37 6.10 -4.38
C LEU A 73 5.66 5.20 -5.59
N ASP A 74 6.09 5.82 -6.68
CA ASP A 74 6.48 5.21 -7.96
C ASP A 74 7.89 4.59 -7.93
N VAL A 75 8.78 5.03 -7.02
CA VAL A 75 10.22 4.69 -7.12
C VAL A 75 10.57 3.45 -6.29
N ASP A 76 10.44 2.30 -6.97
CA ASP A 76 10.80 0.91 -6.63
C ASP A 76 9.62 -0.05 -6.41
N THR A 77 8.99 -0.40 -7.54
CA THR A 77 7.91 -1.38 -7.70
C THR A 77 8.19 -2.77 -7.10
N ALA A 78 9.43 -3.14 -6.81
CA ALA A 78 9.76 -4.40 -6.13
C ALA A 78 9.62 -4.31 -4.60
N ARG A 79 9.85 -3.14 -4.00
CA ARG A 79 9.86 -2.92 -2.55
C ARG A 79 8.48 -2.56 -2.01
N ASN A 80 7.73 -1.80 -2.80
CA ASN A 80 6.37 -1.37 -2.46
C ASN A 80 5.31 -2.48 -2.59
N LYS A 81 5.69 -3.66 -3.11
CA LYS A 81 4.82 -4.84 -3.17
C LYS A 81 4.33 -5.28 -1.80
N HIS A 82 5.08 -5.04 -0.73
CA HIS A 82 4.67 -5.48 0.59
C HIS A 82 3.71 -4.51 1.28
N VAL A 83 3.42 -3.34 0.71
CA VAL A 83 2.50 -2.37 1.32
C VAL A 83 1.06 -2.85 1.14
N GLY A 84 0.47 -3.32 2.23
CA GLY A 84 -0.91 -3.82 2.26
C GLY A 84 -1.94 -2.72 2.55
N GLY A 85 -1.53 -1.62 3.15
CA GLY A 85 -2.40 -0.49 3.46
C GLY A 85 -1.67 0.85 3.42
N ALA A 86 -2.38 1.90 3.00
CA ALA A 86 -1.89 3.26 2.93
C ALA A 86 -2.94 4.24 3.45
N ASP A 87 -2.59 5.02 4.46
CA ASP A 87 -3.40 6.10 5.04
C ASP A 87 -2.69 7.43 4.84
N PHE A 88 -3.31 8.33 4.09
CA PHE A 88 -2.86 9.70 3.88
C PHE A 88 -3.75 10.65 4.66
N ARG A 89 -3.18 11.32 5.65
CA ARG A 89 -3.81 12.39 6.40
C ARG A 89 -3.22 13.73 6.01
N CYS A 90 -4.07 14.67 5.60
CA CYS A 90 -3.63 16.03 5.33
C CYS A 90 -3.76 16.90 6.58
N SER A 91 -2.63 17.44 7.07
CA SER A 91 -2.59 18.34 8.21
C SER A 91 -2.97 19.77 7.81
N ARG A 92 -3.66 20.46 8.72
CA ARG A 92 -4.01 21.86 8.56
C ARG A 92 -3.27 22.69 9.60
N ASP A 93 -2.39 23.56 9.13
CA ASP A 93 -1.54 24.36 10.02
C ASP A 93 -2.23 25.66 10.48
N GLN A 94 -3.28 26.13 9.77
CA GLN A 94 -4.00 27.37 10.10
C GLN A 94 -5.48 27.25 9.70
N ASP A 95 -6.38 27.60 10.62
CA ASP A 95 -7.84 27.53 10.39
C ASP A 95 -8.31 28.55 9.33
N ASP A 96 -7.75 29.75 9.36
CA ASP A 96 -8.14 30.87 8.48
C ASP A 96 -7.66 30.74 7.02
N VAL A 97 -6.71 29.85 6.75
CA VAL A 97 -6.21 29.63 5.39
C VAL A 97 -6.95 28.45 4.77
N PRO A 98 -7.50 28.58 3.55
CA PRO A 98 -8.09 27.46 2.84
C PRO A 98 -7.09 26.31 2.69
N ALA A 99 -7.53 25.09 2.92
CA ALA A 99 -6.69 23.91 2.77
C ALA A 99 -6.13 23.83 1.33
N PRO A 100 -4.82 23.62 1.14
CA PRO A 100 -4.24 23.45 -0.19
C PRO A 100 -4.91 22.29 -0.93
N VAL A 101 -5.13 22.46 -2.24
CA VAL A 101 -5.78 21.45 -3.07
C VAL A 101 -4.83 20.27 -3.27
N SER A 102 -5.33 19.08 -3.01
CA SER A 102 -4.64 17.82 -3.29
C SER A 102 -5.01 17.29 -4.67
N ALA A 103 -4.06 16.67 -5.36
CA ALA A 103 -4.26 16.04 -6.66
C ALA A 103 -3.45 14.75 -6.79
N LEU A 104 -4.10 13.71 -7.32
CA LEU A 104 -3.44 12.49 -7.78
C LEU A 104 -3.27 12.55 -9.30
N TRP A 105 -2.12 12.09 -9.79
CA TRP A 105 -1.81 11.99 -11.22
C TRP A 105 -1.92 10.53 -11.69
N ASP A 106 -1.92 10.31 -13.01
CA ASP A 106 -2.00 8.95 -13.59
C ASP A 106 -0.92 8.04 -13.02
N GLY A 107 -1.33 6.87 -12.53
CA GLY A 107 -0.41 5.90 -11.93
C GLY A 107 0.32 6.36 -10.68
N ALA A 108 -0.14 7.41 -9.98
CA ALA A 108 0.51 7.92 -8.76
C ALA A 108 0.77 6.84 -7.69
N LEU A 109 0.00 5.76 -7.72
CA LEU A 109 0.06 4.64 -6.77
C LEU A 109 0.43 3.30 -7.44
N ALA A 110 0.89 3.30 -8.69
CA ALA A 110 1.07 2.09 -9.49
C ALA A 110 2.09 1.09 -8.91
N GLY A 111 3.03 1.56 -8.08
CA GLY A 111 3.99 0.70 -7.37
C GLY A 111 3.39 -0.13 -6.23
N LEU A 112 2.16 0.16 -5.79
CA LEU A 112 1.51 -0.44 -4.63
C LEU A 112 0.55 -1.58 -5.02
N SER A 113 1.03 -2.52 -5.85
CA SER A 113 0.18 -3.56 -6.45
C SER A 113 -0.53 -4.53 -5.48
N GLU A 114 0.01 -4.73 -4.27
CA GLU A 114 -0.65 -5.55 -3.23
C GLU A 114 -1.47 -4.73 -2.23
N LEU A 115 -1.61 -3.42 -2.44
CA LEU A 115 -2.38 -2.54 -1.58
C LEU A 115 -3.83 -3.00 -1.54
N ARG A 116 -4.36 -3.22 -0.34
CA ARG A 116 -5.74 -3.64 -0.11
C ARG A 116 -6.60 -2.51 0.44
N GLU A 117 -5.98 -1.59 1.17
CA GLU A 117 -6.66 -0.49 1.84
C GLU A 117 -5.99 0.83 1.48
N LEU A 118 -6.78 1.77 0.96
CA LEU A 118 -6.34 3.12 0.62
C LEU A 118 -7.28 4.12 1.28
N ILE A 119 -6.72 4.99 2.11
CA ILE A 119 -7.45 5.94 2.93
C ILE A 119 -6.89 7.34 2.67
N PHE A 120 -7.79 8.29 2.40
CA PHE A 120 -7.49 9.72 2.36
C PHE A 120 -8.34 10.44 3.39
N THR A 121 -7.71 11.18 4.29
CA THR A 121 -8.39 11.93 5.36
C THR A 121 -8.01 13.41 5.32
N ASP A 122 -9.02 14.27 5.25
CA ASP A 122 -8.91 15.74 5.26
C ASP A 122 -8.01 16.32 4.17
N CYS A 123 -7.73 15.53 3.13
CA CYS A 123 -7.05 15.95 1.94
C CYS A 123 -8.08 16.57 0.99
N ASN A 124 -7.98 17.88 0.75
CA ASN A 124 -8.85 18.66 -0.16
C ASN A 124 -8.73 18.21 -1.63
N LEU A 125 -9.05 16.94 -1.89
CA LEU A 125 -9.13 16.30 -3.18
C LEU A 125 -10.42 16.78 -3.83
N LYS A 126 -10.28 17.34 -5.03
CA LYS A 126 -11.43 17.79 -5.83
C LYS A 126 -11.98 16.68 -6.72
N ARG A 127 -11.12 15.74 -7.11
CA ARG A 127 -11.46 14.62 -7.97
C ARG A 127 -10.49 13.46 -7.75
N ILE A 128 -10.93 12.26 -8.11
CA ILE A 128 -10.07 11.08 -8.27
C ILE A 128 -10.45 10.45 -9.59
N GLU A 129 -9.53 10.52 -10.56
CA GLU A 129 -9.69 9.83 -11.83
C GLU A 129 -9.30 8.37 -11.66
N GLY A 130 -9.98 7.46 -12.36
CA GLY A 130 -9.63 6.03 -12.31
C GLY A 130 -8.16 5.76 -12.67
N SER A 131 -7.59 6.52 -13.60
CA SER A 131 -6.18 6.43 -14.01
C SER A 131 -5.20 6.67 -12.86
N ALA A 132 -5.55 7.50 -11.88
CA ALA A 132 -4.72 7.71 -10.70
C ALA A 132 -4.57 6.46 -9.82
N LEU A 133 -5.52 5.53 -9.93
CA LEU A 133 -5.55 4.26 -9.21
C LEU A 133 -5.00 3.09 -10.06
N ARG A 134 -4.40 3.38 -11.22
CA ARG A 134 -3.76 2.37 -12.07
C ARG A 134 -2.72 1.58 -11.28
N GLY A 135 -2.75 0.26 -11.44
CA GLY A 135 -1.83 -0.68 -10.78
C GLY A 135 -2.30 -1.19 -9.42
N LEU A 136 -3.39 -0.65 -8.87
CA LEU A 136 -3.98 -1.08 -7.59
C LEU A 136 -4.93 -2.28 -7.75
N GLU A 137 -4.43 -3.35 -8.35
CA GLU A 137 -5.24 -4.53 -8.70
C GLU A 137 -5.79 -5.28 -7.48
N SER A 138 -5.07 -5.20 -6.34
CA SER A 138 -5.45 -5.85 -5.09
C SER A 138 -6.34 -5.00 -4.18
N LEU A 139 -6.68 -3.76 -4.59
CA LEU A 139 -7.40 -2.82 -3.74
C LEU A 139 -8.81 -3.32 -3.44
N GLN A 140 -9.17 -3.37 -2.16
CA GLN A 140 -10.46 -3.87 -1.69
C GLN A 140 -11.30 -2.77 -1.04
N LEU A 141 -10.65 -1.83 -0.37
CA LEU A 141 -11.26 -0.74 0.38
C LEU A 141 -10.65 0.59 -0.06
N LEU A 142 -11.53 1.51 -0.51
CA LEU A 142 -11.21 2.90 -0.76
C LEU A 142 -12.04 3.78 0.18
N VAL A 143 -11.35 4.54 1.04
CA VAL A 143 -11.97 5.50 1.97
C VAL A 143 -11.48 6.90 1.67
N ILE A 144 -12.41 7.83 1.52
CA ILE A 144 -12.13 9.25 1.35
C ILE A 144 -13.01 9.99 2.34
N THR A 145 -12.39 10.70 3.28
CA THR A 145 -13.10 11.46 4.33
C THR A 145 -12.61 12.90 4.34
N GLY A 146 -13.52 13.86 4.46
CA GLY A 146 -13.14 15.28 4.60
C GLY A 146 -12.52 15.87 3.33
N ALA A 147 -12.88 15.35 2.16
CA ALA A 147 -12.42 15.87 0.87
C ALA A 147 -13.38 16.94 0.31
N SER A 148 -13.23 17.28 -0.97
CA SER A 148 -14.13 18.20 -1.67
C SER A 148 -14.50 17.63 -3.04
N ILE A 149 -14.89 16.36 -3.05
CA ILE A 149 -15.26 15.58 -4.23
C ILE A 149 -16.77 15.69 -4.42
N SER A 150 -17.20 16.55 -5.34
CA SER A 150 -18.60 16.70 -5.69
C SER A 150 -19.10 15.58 -6.61
N VAL A 151 -18.24 15.05 -7.47
CA VAL A 151 -18.59 14.03 -8.46
C VAL A 151 -17.52 12.95 -8.49
N LEU A 152 -17.94 11.69 -8.51
CA LEU A 152 -17.07 10.54 -8.77
C LEU A 152 -17.03 10.23 -10.27
N ASP A 153 -15.86 9.87 -10.79
CA ASP A 153 -15.64 9.57 -12.21
C ASP A 153 -16.30 8.24 -12.64
N ASP A 154 -16.83 8.19 -13.87
CA ASP A 154 -17.47 6.99 -14.43
C ASP A 154 -16.51 5.80 -14.56
N ASN A 155 -15.22 6.07 -14.71
CA ASN A 155 -14.18 5.05 -14.86
C ASN A 155 -13.36 4.85 -13.58
N LEU A 156 -13.86 5.30 -12.42
CA LEU A 156 -13.17 5.20 -11.14
C LEU A 156 -12.64 3.78 -10.84
N PHE A 157 -13.39 2.75 -11.24
CA PHE A 157 -13.05 1.34 -11.00
C PHE A 157 -12.35 0.63 -12.16
N ALA A 158 -12.06 1.33 -13.26
CA ALA A 158 -11.50 0.71 -14.46
C ALA A 158 -10.15 -0.02 -14.21
N TYR A 159 -9.40 0.41 -13.19
CA TYR A 159 -8.10 -0.16 -12.83
C TYR A 159 -8.08 -0.86 -11.46
N THR A 160 -9.24 -0.98 -10.80
CA THR A 160 -9.34 -1.51 -9.42
C THR A 160 -10.43 -2.59 -9.32
N PRO A 161 -10.29 -3.71 -10.05
CA PRO A 161 -11.35 -4.72 -10.20
C PRO A 161 -11.70 -5.44 -8.88
N ALA A 162 -10.82 -5.42 -7.88
CA ALA A 162 -11.00 -6.09 -6.60
C ALA A 162 -11.76 -5.24 -5.56
N VAL A 163 -12.10 -3.98 -5.86
CA VAL A 163 -12.73 -3.08 -4.87
C VAL A 163 -14.13 -3.59 -4.52
N ARG A 164 -14.36 -3.76 -3.22
CA ARG A 164 -15.63 -4.23 -2.65
C ARG A 164 -16.25 -3.20 -1.72
N GLN A 165 -15.47 -2.25 -1.23
CA GLN A 165 -15.94 -1.25 -0.28
C GLN A 165 -15.51 0.13 -0.74
N LEU A 166 -16.47 1.02 -0.88
CA LEU A 166 -16.25 2.42 -1.18
C LEU A 166 -16.90 3.28 -0.11
N GLN A 167 -16.10 4.14 0.51
CA GLN A 167 -16.57 5.11 1.47
C GLN A 167 -16.10 6.49 1.04
N VAL A 168 -17.05 7.40 0.82
CA VAL A 168 -16.80 8.81 0.54
C VAL A 168 -17.64 9.58 1.53
N VAL A 169 -17.04 10.08 2.61
CA VAL A 169 -17.74 10.64 3.75
C VAL A 169 -17.36 12.11 3.91
N HIS A 170 -18.32 12.97 4.25
CA HIS A 170 -18.05 14.38 4.53
C HIS A 170 -17.23 15.07 3.41
N SER A 171 -17.58 14.84 2.15
CA SER A 171 -16.78 15.27 1.00
C SER A 171 -17.54 16.16 0.01
N GLY A 172 -18.79 16.51 0.31
CA GLY A 172 -19.63 17.35 -0.56
C GLY A 172 -20.15 16.64 -1.81
N LEU A 173 -20.17 15.31 -1.80
CA LEU A 173 -20.59 14.49 -2.94
C LEU A 173 -22.05 14.75 -3.30
N THR A 174 -22.32 15.05 -4.58
CA THR A 174 -23.66 15.31 -5.13
C THR A 174 -24.07 14.30 -6.19
N LEU A 175 -23.08 13.71 -6.89
CA LEU A 175 -23.31 12.74 -7.97
C LEU A 175 -22.32 11.57 -7.87
N VAL A 176 -22.82 10.34 -8.06
CA VAL A 176 -21.96 9.16 -8.22
C VAL A 176 -22.15 8.57 -9.61
N PRO A 177 -21.15 7.82 -10.13
CA PRO A 177 -21.33 7.15 -11.42
C PRO A 177 -22.43 6.11 -11.31
N ALA A 178 -23.00 5.72 -12.44
CA ALA A 178 -23.97 4.64 -12.49
C ALA A 178 -23.27 3.31 -12.12
N LEU A 179 -23.21 2.98 -10.82
CA LEU A 179 -22.38 1.90 -10.27
C LEU A 179 -22.66 0.52 -10.89
N CYS A 180 -23.85 0.34 -11.45
CA CYS A 180 -24.28 -0.88 -12.13
C CYS A 180 -23.64 -1.03 -13.52
N LYS A 181 -23.19 0.07 -14.12
CA LYS A 181 -22.54 0.12 -15.44
C LYS A 181 -21.02 0.09 -15.35
N THR A 182 -20.46 0.32 -14.16
CA THR A 182 -19.01 0.34 -13.96
C THR A 182 -18.38 -1.06 -13.92
N GLY A 183 -19.19 -2.13 -13.86
CA GLY A 183 -18.69 -3.50 -13.71
C GLY A 183 -18.03 -3.76 -12.35
N SER A 184 -18.26 -2.89 -11.37
CA SER A 184 -17.63 -2.97 -10.04
C SER A 184 -18.16 -4.13 -9.19
N ASN A 185 -17.32 -4.67 -8.30
CA ASN A 185 -17.66 -5.72 -7.34
C ASN A 185 -18.07 -5.16 -5.97
N LEU A 186 -18.63 -3.94 -5.94
CA LEU A 186 -18.97 -3.22 -4.72
C LEU A 186 -20.05 -3.95 -3.91
N ARG A 187 -19.83 -4.04 -2.61
CA ARG A 187 -20.70 -4.69 -1.61
C ARG A 187 -21.07 -3.75 -0.48
N VAL A 188 -20.20 -2.80 -0.16
CA VAL A 188 -20.40 -1.82 0.92
C VAL A 188 -20.21 -0.42 0.34
N LEU A 189 -21.23 0.42 0.51
CA LEU A 189 -21.21 1.83 0.14
C LEU A 189 -21.50 2.67 1.37
N ASN A 190 -20.66 3.66 1.63
CA ASN A 190 -20.90 4.67 2.65
C ASN A 190 -20.72 6.05 2.05
N PHE A 191 -21.82 6.78 1.87
CA PHE A 191 -21.82 8.15 1.38
C PHE A 191 -22.40 9.13 2.40
N SER A 192 -22.27 8.81 3.69
CA SER A 192 -22.80 9.64 4.76
C SER A 192 -22.19 11.05 4.79
N SER A 193 -22.96 12.01 5.32
CA SER A 193 -22.52 13.41 5.46
C SER A 193 -22.13 14.08 4.14
N ASN A 194 -22.80 13.74 3.05
CA ASN A 194 -22.65 14.42 1.74
C ASN A 194 -23.92 15.17 1.34
N ALA A 195 -23.92 15.73 0.13
CA ALA A 195 -25.01 16.52 -0.44
C ALA A 195 -25.80 15.72 -1.50
N LEU A 196 -25.89 14.39 -1.35
CA LEU A 196 -26.67 13.54 -2.23
C LEU A 196 -28.16 13.83 -2.03
N SER A 197 -28.85 14.22 -3.10
CA SER A 197 -30.28 14.51 -3.06
C SER A 197 -31.14 13.25 -2.86
N SER A 198 -30.73 12.12 -3.44
CA SER A 198 -31.28 10.79 -3.20
C SER A 198 -30.36 9.72 -3.81
N PHE A 199 -30.48 8.45 -3.39
CA PHE A 199 -29.75 7.34 -4.03
C PHE A 199 -30.18 7.11 -5.49
N ASP A 200 -31.42 7.43 -5.84
CA ASP A 200 -31.94 7.35 -7.21
C ASP A 200 -31.29 8.42 -8.11
N ALA A 201 -31.39 9.68 -7.72
CA ALA A 201 -30.83 10.80 -8.47
C ALA A 201 -29.29 10.77 -8.51
N ALA A 202 -28.66 10.15 -7.52
CA ALA A 202 -27.22 9.99 -7.46
C ALA A 202 -26.69 8.88 -8.39
N GLY A 203 -27.53 8.00 -8.95
CA GLY A 203 -27.08 6.91 -9.82
C GLY A 203 -26.65 5.62 -9.09
N VAL A 204 -27.00 5.48 -7.80
CA VAL A 204 -26.70 4.28 -7.00
C VAL A 204 -27.67 3.14 -7.30
N ARG A 205 -28.93 3.46 -7.63
CA ARG A 205 -29.95 2.45 -7.92
C ARG A 205 -29.91 2.01 -9.39
N CYS A 206 -29.84 0.70 -9.59
CA CYS A 206 -29.94 0.06 -10.90
C CYS A 206 -31.41 -0.03 -11.33
N THR A 207 -32.02 1.04 -11.82
CA THR A 207 -33.37 0.97 -12.41
C THR A 207 -33.27 0.74 -13.93
N GLY A 208 -33.53 -0.49 -14.38
CA GLY A 208 -33.53 -0.86 -15.80
C GLY A 208 -33.94 -2.32 -16.05
N PRO A 209 -34.45 -2.68 -17.24
CA PRO A 209 -34.83 -4.05 -17.59
C PRO A 209 -33.56 -4.92 -17.64
N GLY A 210 -33.31 -5.66 -16.56
CA GLY A 210 -32.05 -6.36 -16.29
C GLY A 210 -31.65 -6.35 -14.81
N ALA A 211 -32.29 -5.52 -13.98
CA ALA A 211 -32.09 -5.47 -12.52
C ALA A 211 -32.73 -6.64 -11.74
N GLY A 212 -32.94 -7.79 -12.39
CA GLY A 212 -33.41 -9.02 -11.78
C GLY A 212 -32.61 -10.20 -12.33
N GLY A 213 -31.62 -10.68 -11.55
CA GLY A 213 -30.80 -11.79 -12.01
C GLY A 213 -29.61 -12.14 -11.11
N SER A 214 -29.91 -12.69 -9.93
CA SER A 214 -29.15 -13.75 -9.23
C SER A 214 -27.66 -13.59 -8.83
N ARG A 215 -27.48 -13.77 -7.51
CA ARG A 215 -26.32 -14.22 -6.70
C ARG A 215 -25.33 -13.17 -6.19
#